data_AF-A0A2I1HRA6-F1
#
_entry.id   AF-A0A2I1HRA6-F1
#
_cell.length_a   1.000
_cell.length_b   1.000
_cell.length_c   1.000
_cell.angle_alpha   90.00
_cell.angle_beta   90.00
_cell.angle_gamma   90.00
#
_symmetry.space_group_name_H-M   'P 1'
#
loop_
_entity.id
_entity.type
_entity.pdbx_description
1 polymer ?
#
loop_
_entity_poly.entity_id
_entity_poly.type
_entity_poly.pdbx_seq_one_letter_code
_entity_poly.pdbx_strand_id
1 'polypeptide(L)'
;MPPTSFSASQRKHELVAGLFKEILGIFREWDLCQNSPSLFLVYAHNNPSVGQADAEVSQNLIQWLSSLRFHLYSDRTANGHNALVFHNTWVNTAKADDILSSQLCLLPNHPGSVDKVILCGSEVLGRYIETSYYQSYYQSLQSAYQVASKRFDGLDSIKTVIREVINHNLKEREFHHVLTELAFLHIRYKYKQENHGIIPVLLNGTSQQCFPAFIVNSTTIRIIEPSWRVPSVWNGEETYQNQGLHIGFFKLLKRLLVNQERRIQVIEEEVYHSCIQALQKNYSEVLEPQAFSVYMKGAYLKALDKLVEDNVSTLRQFGLGTSSKSILQRKQNGMLQTAQILDTKQAQTQIESLIEVKVNALKTELKSDLQSEIHLLKSFIDSKLEAMQKVQSSLEIKLDSKLELILASLNKTSG
;
A
#
# COMPACT_ATOMS: atom_id res chain seq x y z
N MET A 1 2.48 9.45 33.94
CA MET A 1 3.25 8.30 33.42
C MET A 1 4.08 8.80 32.25
N PRO A 2 5.41 8.60 32.25
CA PRO A 2 6.23 8.89 31.07
C PRO A 2 5.91 7.88 29.95
N PRO A 3 6.16 8.21 28.68
CA PRO A 3 5.93 7.28 27.58
C PRO A 3 6.91 6.11 27.69
N THR A 4 6.38 4.89 27.59
CA THR A 4 7.10 3.62 27.54
C THR A 4 8.25 3.69 26.53
N SER A 5 9.49 3.48 26.99
CA SER A 5 10.65 3.35 26.12
C SER A 5 10.47 2.13 25.21
N PHE A 6 10.40 2.36 23.90
CA PHE A 6 10.42 1.30 22.90
C PHE A 6 11.66 0.40 23.08
N SER A 7 11.50 -0.92 22.91
CA SER A 7 12.65 -1.84 22.93
C SER A 7 13.59 -1.53 21.76
N ALA A 8 14.89 -1.78 21.91
CA ALA A 8 15.88 -1.55 20.86
C ALA A 8 15.53 -2.29 19.55
N SER A 9 14.93 -3.48 19.66
CA SER A 9 14.45 -4.26 18.51
C SER A 9 13.30 -3.56 17.78
N GLN A 10 12.31 -3.04 18.51
CA GLN A 10 11.18 -2.32 17.90
C GLN A 10 11.66 -1.08 17.16
N ARG A 11 12.63 -0.35 17.73
CA ARG A 11 13.21 0.83 17.08
C ARG A 11 13.92 0.48 15.76
N LYS A 12 14.64 -0.64 15.68
CA LYS A 12 15.27 -1.07 14.42
C LYS A 12 14.23 -1.36 13.33
N HIS A 13 13.10 -1.99 13.66
CA HIS A 13 12.03 -2.24 12.69
C HIS A 13 11.46 -0.93 12.13
N GLU A 14 11.25 0.07 12.98
CA GLU A 14 10.81 1.40 12.56
C GLU A 14 11.85 2.09 11.66
N LEU A 15 13.15 1.99 11.99
CA LEU A 15 14.22 2.54 11.16
C LEU A 15 14.28 1.88 9.77
N VAL A 16 14.07 0.57 9.68
CA VAL A 16 14.03 -0.15 8.38
C VAL A 16 12.80 0.23 7.56
N ALA A 17 11.63 0.36 8.18
CA ALA A 17 10.44 0.85 7.50
C ALA A 17 10.62 2.30 7.01
N GLY A 18 11.22 3.15 7.84
CA GLY A 18 11.58 4.53 7.49
C GLY A 18 12.56 4.60 6.33
N LEU A 19 13.64 3.81 6.38
CA LEU A 19 14.63 3.70 5.30
C LEU A 19 13.97 3.36 3.97
N PHE A 20 13.12 2.33 3.94
CA PHE A 20 12.46 1.92 2.72
C PHE A 20 11.52 3.01 2.17
N LYS A 21 10.78 3.71 3.05
CA LYS A 21 9.95 4.85 2.67
C LYS A 21 10.76 6.00 2.07
N GLU A 22 11.92 6.31 2.64
CA GLU A 22 12.84 7.32 2.09
C GLU A 22 13.36 6.92 0.71
N ILE A 23 13.70 5.65 0.50
CA ILE A 23 14.11 5.13 -0.81
C ILE A 23 12.99 5.27 -1.85
N LEU A 24 11.74 4.96 -1.49
CA LEU A 24 10.60 5.23 -2.39
C LEU A 24 10.47 6.73 -2.71
N GLY A 25 10.78 7.60 -1.74
CA GLY A 25 10.87 9.05 -1.93
C GLY A 25 11.93 9.44 -2.97
N ILE A 26 13.14 8.89 -2.86
CA ILE A 26 14.23 9.09 -3.83
C ILE A 26 13.79 8.64 -5.23
N PHE A 27 13.21 7.44 -5.35
CA PHE A 27 12.74 6.91 -6.63
C PHE A 27 11.66 7.77 -7.28
N ARG A 28 10.76 8.35 -6.46
CA ARG A 28 9.75 9.30 -6.94
C ARG A 28 10.37 10.62 -7.39
N GLU A 29 11.37 11.13 -6.67
CA GLU A 29 12.09 12.37 -7.03
C GLU A 29 12.90 12.23 -8.31
N TRP A 30 13.46 11.06 -8.55
CA TRP A 30 14.15 10.72 -9.80
C TRP A 30 13.21 10.48 -10.98
N ASP A 31 11.91 10.56 -10.75
CA ASP A 31 10.86 10.28 -11.72
C ASP A 31 11.09 8.94 -12.45
N LEU A 32 11.50 7.90 -11.69
CA LEU A 32 11.84 6.60 -12.26
C LEU A 32 10.70 5.99 -13.10
N CYS A 33 9.46 6.39 -12.84
CA CYS A 33 8.25 5.86 -13.44
C CYS A 33 7.67 6.72 -14.58
N GLN A 34 8.38 7.76 -15.04
CA GLN A 34 7.90 8.68 -16.08
C GLN A 34 7.38 7.96 -17.34
N ASN A 35 8.07 6.88 -17.75
CA ASN A 35 7.69 6.02 -18.87
C ASN A 35 7.39 4.59 -18.40
N SER A 36 6.76 4.47 -17.23
CA SER A 36 6.44 3.17 -16.65
C SER A 36 5.35 2.44 -17.44
N PRO A 37 5.40 1.10 -17.50
CA PRO A 37 4.33 0.32 -18.09
C PRO A 37 3.03 0.46 -17.28
N SER A 38 1.90 0.42 -17.98
CA SER A 38 0.59 0.21 -17.34
C SER A 38 0.52 -1.18 -16.71
N LEU A 39 -0.02 -1.25 -15.48
CA LEU A 39 0.01 -2.44 -14.64
C LEU A 39 -1.39 -2.90 -14.24
N PHE A 40 -1.59 -4.21 -14.18
CA PHE A 40 -2.68 -4.80 -13.39
C PHE A 40 -2.11 -5.75 -12.34
N LEU A 41 -2.58 -5.68 -11.10
CA LEU A 41 -2.17 -6.61 -10.04
C LEU A 41 -3.33 -7.57 -9.72
N VAL A 42 -3.09 -8.86 -9.95
CA VAL A 42 -4.01 -9.97 -9.67
C VAL A 42 -3.57 -10.65 -8.38
N TYR A 43 -4.49 -10.79 -7.42
CA TYR A 43 -4.23 -11.49 -6.16
C TYR A 43 -5.52 -12.08 -5.58
N ALA A 44 -5.39 -13.15 -4.77
CA ALA A 44 -6.52 -13.70 -4.03
C ALA A 44 -6.74 -12.94 -2.71
N HIS A 45 -8.00 -12.73 -2.32
CA HIS A 45 -8.33 -12.24 -0.98
C HIS A 45 -8.16 -13.34 0.06
N ASN A 46 -7.93 -12.93 1.32
CA ASN A 46 -7.85 -13.86 2.44
C ASN A 46 -9.14 -14.68 2.54
N ASN A 47 -9.00 -16.01 2.56
CA ASN A 47 -10.12 -16.92 2.74
C ASN A 47 -9.72 -18.01 3.75
N PRO A 48 -10.04 -17.83 5.04
CA PRO A 48 -9.59 -18.73 6.11
C PRO A 48 -10.03 -20.18 5.94
N SER A 49 -11.12 -20.46 5.22
CA SER A 49 -11.56 -21.84 4.96
C SER A 49 -10.79 -22.52 3.83
N VAL A 50 -10.09 -21.74 3.00
CA VAL A 50 -9.32 -22.23 1.85
C VAL A 50 -7.82 -22.18 2.12
N GLY A 51 -7.29 -21.23 2.88
CA GLY A 51 -5.86 -21.17 3.19
C GLY A 51 -5.35 -19.76 3.39
N GLN A 52 -4.03 -19.57 3.27
CA GLN A 52 -3.39 -18.27 3.41
C GLN A 52 -3.23 -17.60 2.04
N ALA A 53 -3.87 -16.44 1.85
CA ALA A 53 -3.71 -15.66 0.62
C ALA A 53 -2.61 -14.61 0.71
N ASP A 54 -2.27 -14.19 1.93
CA ASP A 54 -1.36 -13.08 2.21
C ASP A 54 -1.72 -11.78 1.48
N ALA A 55 -3.02 -11.49 1.44
CA ALA A 55 -3.58 -10.33 0.76
C ALA A 55 -3.00 -8.99 1.27
N GLU A 56 -2.53 -8.93 2.51
CA GLU A 56 -1.83 -7.76 3.07
C GLU A 56 -0.52 -7.47 2.31
N VAL A 57 0.21 -8.51 1.89
CA VAL A 57 1.44 -8.36 1.12
C VAL A 57 1.12 -7.74 -0.24
N SER A 58 0.08 -8.21 -0.92
CA SER A 58 -0.40 -7.60 -2.17
C SER A 58 -0.84 -6.15 -1.96
N GLN A 59 -1.49 -5.82 -0.85
CA GLN A 59 -1.88 -4.45 -0.53
C GLN A 59 -0.67 -3.52 -0.34
N ASN A 60 0.39 -4.00 0.32
CA ASN A 60 1.65 -3.26 0.43
C ASN A 60 2.28 -3.00 -0.94
N LEU A 61 2.30 -4.00 -1.83
CA LEU A 61 2.78 -3.83 -3.21
C LEU A 61 1.94 -2.78 -3.97
N ILE A 62 0.61 -2.83 -3.86
CA ILE A 62 -0.29 -1.82 -4.46
C ILE A 62 0.06 -0.43 -3.94
N GLN A 63 0.23 -0.28 -2.63
CA GLN A 63 0.53 1.00 -2.00
C GLN A 63 1.89 1.57 -2.47
N TRP A 64 2.93 0.74 -2.56
CA TRP A 64 4.25 1.18 -2.99
C TRP A 64 4.34 1.48 -4.48
N LEU A 65 3.68 0.69 -5.33
CA LEU A 65 3.58 1.01 -6.76
C LEU A 65 2.80 2.32 -6.97
N SER A 66 1.73 2.52 -6.21
CA SER A 66 0.94 3.76 -6.27
C SER A 66 1.75 4.98 -5.79
N SER A 67 2.57 4.84 -4.75
CA SER A 67 3.40 5.94 -4.24
C SER A 67 4.50 6.37 -5.21
N LEU A 68 4.93 5.45 -6.09
CA LEU A 68 5.84 5.69 -7.21
C LEU A 68 5.14 6.19 -8.48
N ARG A 69 3.80 6.37 -8.46
CA ARG A 69 2.98 6.87 -9.58
C ARG A 69 2.90 5.91 -10.78
N PHE A 70 2.97 4.60 -10.55
CA PHE A 70 2.62 3.64 -11.59
C PHE A 70 1.14 3.76 -11.96
N HIS A 71 0.84 3.63 -13.25
CA HIS A 71 -0.52 3.48 -13.73
C HIS A 71 -1.03 2.07 -13.41
N LEU A 72 -1.59 1.90 -12.21
CA LEU A 72 -1.94 0.61 -11.62
C LEU A 72 -3.46 0.41 -11.55
N TYR A 73 -3.88 -0.76 -11.99
CA TYR A 73 -5.23 -1.30 -11.88
C TYR A 73 -5.25 -2.52 -10.95
N SER A 74 -6.40 -2.74 -10.32
CA SER A 74 -6.74 -3.94 -9.55
C SER A 74 -8.25 -4.14 -9.51
N ASP A 75 -8.70 -5.29 -9.04
CA ASP A 75 -10.10 -5.60 -8.74
C ASP A 75 -10.83 -4.53 -7.89
N ARG A 76 -10.08 -3.74 -7.09
CA ARG A 76 -10.58 -2.65 -6.26
C ARG A 76 -10.48 -1.25 -6.88
N THR A 77 -9.83 -1.09 -8.03
CA THR A 77 -9.58 0.23 -8.65
C THR A 77 -10.01 0.23 -10.11
N ALA A 78 -11.31 0.41 -10.36
CA ALA A 78 -11.88 0.42 -11.71
C ALA A 78 -11.35 1.57 -12.59
N ASN A 79 -10.91 2.68 -11.99
CA ASN A 79 -10.48 3.90 -12.70
C ASN A 79 -9.06 4.32 -12.30
N GLY A 80 -8.04 3.52 -12.64
CA GLY A 80 -6.59 3.82 -12.49
C GLY A 80 -6.25 5.20 -11.89
N HIS A 81 -5.73 5.18 -10.65
CA HIS A 81 -5.57 6.30 -9.71
C HIS A 81 -6.86 6.88 -9.09
N ASN A 82 -7.25 6.28 -7.95
CA ASN A 82 -7.69 7.00 -6.73
C ASN A 82 -7.30 6.14 -5.52
N ALA A 83 -6.01 6.13 -5.18
CA ALA A 83 -5.50 5.55 -3.93
C ALA A 83 -5.68 6.51 -2.73
N LEU A 84 -6.76 7.30 -2.75
CA LEU A 84 -7.22 8.10 -1.63
C LEU A 84 -8.74 8.01 -1.65
N VAL A 85 -9.27 7.02 -0.94
CA VAL A 85 -10.59 6.90 -0.30
C VAL A 85 -10.91 5.41 -0.22
N PHE A 86 -10.36 4.77 0.81
CA PHE A 86 -10.96 3.55 1.35
C PHE A 86 -12.30 3.95 1.96
N HIS A 87 -13.39 3.87 1.21
CA HIS A 87 -14.72 3.84 1.81
C HIS A 87 -15.53 2.65 1.29
N ASN A 88 -15.90 1.81 2.25
CA ASN A 88 -16.90 0.76 2.14
C ASN A 88 -18.23 1.36 1.68
N THR A 89 -18.62 1.10 0.44
CA THR A 89 -20.04 1.15 0.07
C THR A 89 -20.34 0.08 -0.97
N TRP A 90 -21.17 -0.87 -0.54
CA TRP A 90 -21.60 -2.03 -1.31
C TRP A 90 -22.99 -1.76 -1.90
N VAL A 91 -23.10 -1.72 -3.23
CA VAL A 91 -24.37 -1.89 -3.97
C VAL A 91 -24.10 -2.81 -5.17
N ASN A 92 -24.97 -3.81 -5.37
CA ASN A 92 -24.60 -5.16 -5.80
C ASN A 92 -24.93 -5.52 -7.26
N THR A 93 -25.12 -4.55 -8.15
CA THR A 93 -25.41 -4.82 -9.58
C THR A 93 -24.64 -3.89 -10.53
N ALA A 94 -24.45 -2.62 -10.18
CA ALA A 94 -23.54 -1.71 -10.91
C ALA A 94 -22.06 -2.12 -10.80
N LYS A 95 -21.68 -2.81 -9.72
CA LYS A 95 -20.30 -3.28 -9.47
C LYS A 95 -19.78 -4.28 -10.51
N ALA A 96 -20.64 -5.13 -11.07
CA ALA A 96 -20.19 -6.14 -12.03
C ALA A 96 -19.78 -5.49 -13.37
N ASP A 97 -20.42 -4.39 -13.75
CA ASP A 97 -20.07 -3.63 -14.95
C ASP A 97 -18.74 -2.89 -14.80
N ASP A 98 -18.48 -2.32 -13.62
CA ASP A 98 -17.22 -1.63 -13.32
C ASP A 98 -16.05 -2.62 -13.15
N ILE A 99 -16.27 -3.76 -12.47
CA ILE A 99 -15.26 -4.81 -12.28
C ILE A 99 -14.93 -5.51 -13.60
N LEU A 100 -15.92 -5.88 -14.40
CA LEU A 100 -15.65 -6.52 -15.68
C LEU A 100 -14.91 -5.57 -16.61
N SER A 101 -15.34 -4.30 -16.67
CA SER A 101 -14.68 -3.31 -17.53
C SER A 101 -13.21 -3.11 -17.14
N SER A 102 -12.88 -3.13 -15.85
CA SER A 102 -11.49 -3.07 -15.40
C SER A 102 -10.72 -4.35 -15.72
N GLN A 103 -11.34 -5.53 -15.61
CA GLN A 103 -10.69 -6.82 -15.90
C GLN A 103 -10.41 -7.05 -17.39
N LEU A 104 -11.19 -6.46 -18.30
CA LEU A 104 -10.99 -6.63 -19.75
C LEU A 104 -9.60 -6.14 -20.23
N CYS A 105 -8.93 -5.25 -19.48
CA CYS A 105 -7.56 -4.83 -19.77
C CYS A 105 -6.53 -5.98 -19.69
N LEU A 106 -6.89 -7.12 -19.09
CA LEU A 106 -6.03 -8.30 -19.01
C LEU A 106 -5.99 -9.08 -20.33
N LEU A 107 -6.99 -8.91 -21.20
CA LEU A 107 -7.03 -9.60 -22.50
C LEU A 107 -5.90 -9.10 -23.43
N PRO A 108 -5.43 -9.92 -24.38
CA PRO A 108 -4.24 -9.59 -25.19
C PRO A 108 -4.45 -8.51 -26.26
N ASN A 109 -5.68 -8.34 -26.78
CA ASN A 109 -6.00 -7.45 -27.91
C ASN A 109 -7.09 -6.42 -27.57
N HIS A 110 -7.21 -6.04 -26.30
CA HIS A 110 -8.14 -5.01 -25.87
C HIS A 110 -7.47 -3.63 -26.07
N PRO A 111 -8.15 -2.58 -26.58
CA PRO A 111 -7.53 -1.26 -26.75
C PRO A 111 -6.98 -0.67 -25.45
N GLY A 112 -7.59 -1.02 -24.32
CA GLY A 112 -7.11 -0.69 -22.98
C GLY A 112 -6.26 -1.78 -22.32
N SER A 113 -5.63 -2.69 -23.09
CA SER A 113 -4.80 -3.75 -22.51
C SER A 113 -3.62 -3.19 -21.73
N VAL A 114 -3.41 -3.68 -20.51
CA VAL A 114 -2.21 -3.30 -19.73
C VAL A 114 -0.93 -3.90 -20.34
N ASP A 115 0.19 -3.22 -20.13
CA ASP A 115 1.52 -3.64 -20.61
C ASP A 115 2.05 -4.84 -19.82
N LYS A 116 1.97 -4.75 -18.48
CA LYS A 116 2.44 -5.79 -17.56
C LYS A 116 1.35 -6.19 -16.57
N VAL A 117 1.41 -7.44 -16.14
CA VAL A 117 0.53 -7.97 -15.08
C VAL A 117 1.39 -8.54 -13.97
N ILE A 118 1.13 -8.15 -12.73
CA ILE A 118 1.71 -8.78 -11.55
C ILE A 118 0.73 -9.84 -11.07
N LEU A 119 1.14 -11.11 -11.12
CA LEU A 119 0.33 -12.22 -10.62
C LEU A 119 0.87 -12.66 -9.26
N CYS A 120 0.13 -12.34 -8.19
CA CYS A 120 0.46 -12.75 -6.83
C CYS A 120 -0.05 -14.16 -6.55
N GLY A 121 0.86 -15.13 -6.49
CA GLY A 121 0.56 -16.52 -6.17
C GLY A 121 0.52 -16.75 -4.66
N SER A 122 -0.50 -17.46 -4.21
CA SER A 122 -0.70 -17.88 -2.83
C SER A 122 -1.39 -19.24 -2.76
N GLU A 123 -1.38 -19.89 -1.60
CA GLU A 123 -2.07 -21.16 -1.36
C GLU A 123 -3.56 -21.09 -1.72
N VAL A 124 -4.22 -19.98 -1.40
CA VAL A 124 -5.64 -19.77 -1.75
C VAL A 124 -5.84 -19.75 -3.25
N LEU A 125 -4.99 -19.01 -3.98
CA LEU A 125 -5.07 -18.97 -5.44
C LEU A 125 -4.85 -20.36 -6.05
N GLY A 126 -3.87 -21.09 -5.52
CA GLY A 126 -3.56 -22.46 -5.89
C GLY A 126 -4.77 -23.38 -5.79
N ARG A 127 -5.42 -23.41 -4.62
CA ARG A 127 -6.61 -24.24 -4.40
C ARG A 127 -7.77 -23.88 -5.31
N TYR A 128 -7.94 -22.60 -5.68
CA TYR A 128 -8.95 -22.21 -6.65
C TYR A 128 -8.69 -22.78 -8.05
N ILE A 129 -7.41 -22.82 -8.47
CA ILE A 129 -6.99 -23.34 -9.78
C ILE A 129 -7.14 -24.87 -9.88
N GLU A 130 -6.98 -25.59 -8.76
CA GLU A 130 -7.07 -27.05 -8.69
C GLU A 130 -8.50 -27.59 -8.90
N THR A 131 -9.51 -26.74 -8.75
CA THR A 131 -10.92 -27.15 -8.91
C THR A 131 -11.24 -27.52 -10.36
N SER A 132 -12.08 -28.54 -10.56
CA SER A 132 -12.64 -28.86 -11.89
C SER A 132 -13.50 -27.72 -12.43
N TYR A 133 -14.11 -26.94 -11.53
CA TYR A 133 -14.84 -25.72 -11.83
C TYR A 133 -13.99 -24.70 -12.61
N TYR A 134 -12.77 -24.40 -12.16
CA TYR A 134 -11.93 -23.44 -12.87
C TYR A 134 -11.64 -23.88 -14.32
N GLN A 135 -11.44 -25.18 -14.55
CA GLN A 135 -11.16 -25.69 -15.90
C GLN A 135 -12.34 -25.49 -16.86
N SER A 136 -13.56 -25.83 -16.44
CA SER A 136 -14.77 -25.63 -17.26
C SER A 136 -15.11 -24.16 -17.44
N TYR A 137 -14.92 -23.35 -16.39
CA TYR A 137 -15.13 -21.90 -16.43
C TYR A 137 -14.16 -21.21 -17.38
N TYR A 138 -12.86 -21.54 -17.30
CA TYR A 138 -11.83 -21.06 -18.21
C TYR A 138 -12.15 -21.41 -19.68
N GLN A 139 -12.54 -22.65 -19.96
CA GLN A 139 -12.88 -23.07 -21.33
C GLN A 139 -14.08 -22.30 -21.89
N SER A 140 -15.07 -22.01 -21.04
CA SER A 140 -16.25 -21.21 -21.41
C SER A 140 -15.86 -19.78 -21.77
N LEU A 141 -15.04 -19.12 -20.94
CA LEU A 141 -14.52 -17.78 -21.21
C LEU A 141 -13.62 -17.75 -22.45
N GLN A 142 -12.76 -18.74 -22.63
CA GLN A 142 -11.88 -18.84 -23.80
C GLN A 142 -12.70 -18.96 -25.09
N SER A 143 -13.72 -19.82 -25.09
CA SER A 143 -14.59 -20.02 -26.25
C SER A 143 -15.36 -18.75 -26.60
N ALA A 144 -15.94 -18.09 -25.58
CA ALA A 144 -16.61 -16.80 -25.71
C ALA A 144 -15.70 -15.73 -26.33
N TYR A 145 -14.48 -15.57 -25.79
CA TYR A 145 -13.50 -14.62 -26.29
C TYR A 145 -13.10 -14.90 -27.74
N GLN A 146 -12.87 -16.17 -28.09
CA GLN A 146 -12.49 -16.57 -29.45
C GLN A 146 -13.59 -16.31 -30.47
N VAL A 147 -14.86 -16.60 -30.12
CA VAL A 147 -16.01 -16.35 -30.99
C VAL A 147 -16.18 -14.84 -31.20
N ALA A 148 -16.17 -14.05 -30.13
CA ALA A 148 -16.33 -12.60 -30.21
C ALA A 148 -15.18 -11.93 -30.98
N SER A 149 -13.93 -12.38 -30.77
CA SER A 149 -12.76 -11.84 -31.47
C SER A 149 -12.77 -12.10 -32.98
N LYS A 150 -13.42 -13.18 -33.45
CA LYS A 150 -13.49 -13.53 -34.87
C LYS A 150 -14.58 -12.78 -35.64
N ARG A 151 -15.60 -12.27 -34.96
CA ARG A 151 -16.76 -11.65 -35.61
C ARG A 151 -16.51 -10.24 -36.13
N PHE A 152 -15.35 -9.61 -35.83
CA PHE A 152 -15.03 -8.22 -36.19
C PHE A 152 -16.04 -7.16 -35.69
N ASP A 153 -16.96 -7.52 -34.79
CA ASP A 153 -18.03 -6.66 -34.26
C ASP A 153 -17.57 -5.68 -33.16
N GLY A 154 -16.27 -5.43 -33.03
CA GLY A 154 -15.72 -4.48 -32.06
C GLY A 154 -15.74 -4.92 -30.59
N LEU A 155 -15.37 -3.98 -29.71
CA LEU A 155 -15.11 -4.20 -28.28
C LEU A 155 -16.35 -4.58 -27.47
N ASP A 156 -17.49 -4.02 -27.83
CA ASP A 156 -18.77 -4.21 -27.13
C ASP A 156 -19.29 -5.65 -27.27
N SER A 157 -18.96 -6.31 -28.38
CA SER A 157 -19.25 -7.72 -28.61
C SER A 157 -18.49 -8.63 -27.63
N ILE A 158 -17.18 -8.38 -27.44
CA ILE A 158 -16.36 -9.14 -26.48
C ILE A 158 -16.88 -8.96 -25.05
N LYS A 159 -17.16 -7.71 -24.65
CA LYS A 159 -17.68 -7.40 -23.32
C LYS A 159 -19.01 -8.10 -23.07
N THR A 160 -19.91 -8.11 -24.04
CA THR A 160 -21.25 -8.72 -23.91
C THR A 160 -21.16 -10.25 -23.74
N VAL A 161 -20.46 -10.95 -24.62
CA VAL A 161 -20.38 -12.43 -24.57
C VAL A 161 -19.63 -12.89 -23.31
N ILE A 162 -18.58 -12.18 -22.90
CA ILE A 162 -17.87 -12.49 -21.64
C ILE A 162 -18.78 -12.23 -20.43
N ARG A 163 -19.54 -11.14 -20.44
CA ARG A 163 -20.48 -10.82 -19.35
C ARG A 163 -21.53 -11.91 -19.20
N GLU A 164 -22.04 -12.45 -20.30
CA GLU A 164 -22.97 -13.58 -20.25
C GLU A 164 -22.34 -14.77 -19.52
N VAL A 165 -21.13 -15.19 -19.88
CA VAL A 165 -20.46 -16.31 -19.19
C VAL A 165 -20.27 -16.03 -17.70
N ILE A 166 -19.85 -14.81 -17.32
CA ILE A 166 -19.70 -14.42 -15.91
C ILE A 166 -21.04 -14.48 -15.17
N ASN A 167 -22.08 -13.87 -15.73
CA ASN A 167 -23.41 -13.79 -15.11
C ASN A 167 -24.03 -15.17 -14.86
N HIS A 168 -23.81 -16.12 -15.77
CA HIS A 168 -24.25 -17.51 -15.58
C HIS A 168 -23.52 -18.19 -14.40
N ASN A 169 -22.30 -17.77 -14.10
CA ASN A 169 -21.45 -18.36 -13.07
C ASN A 169 -21.52 -17.64 -11.71
N LEU A 170 -22.10 -16.45 -11.61
CA LEU A 170 -22.18 -15.67 -10.36
C LEU A 170 -22.86 -16.41 -9.20
N LYS A 171 -23.71 -17.39 -9.49
CA LYS A 171 -24.44 -18.18 -8.48
C LYS A 171 -23.67 -19.43 -8.03
N GLU A 172 -22.58 -19.77 -8.71
CA GLU A 172 -21.76 -20.94 -8.39
C GLU A 172 -20.96 -20.69 -7.12
N ARG A 173 -20.99 -21.64 -6.19
CA ARG A 173 -20.33 -21.50 -4.88
C ARG A 173 -18.80 -21.36 -5.01
N GLU A 174 -18.24 -21.92 -6.07
CA GLU A 174 -16.80 -21.92 -6.37
C GLU A 174 -16.37 -20.68 -7.19
N PHE A 175 -17.32 -19.82 -7.58
CA PHE A 175 -17.02 -18.62 -8.34
C PHE A 175 -16.28 -17.57 -7.49
N HIS A 176 -15.13 -17.15 -7.99
CA HIS A 176 -14.33 -16.06 -7.44
C HIS A 176 -13.85 -15.16 -8.56
N HIS A 177 -13.93 -13.83 -8.41
CA HIS A 177 -13.53 -12.88 -9.45
C HIS A 177 -12.07 -13.06 -9.93
N VAL A 178 -11.17 -13.49 -9.04
CA VAL A 178 -9.78 -13.79 -9.38
C VAL A 178 -9.66 -14.93 -10.41
N LEU A 179 -10.66 -15.83 -10.51
CA LEU A 179 -10.70 -16.87 -11.54
C LEU A 179 -10.96 -16.29 -12.93
N THR A 180 -11.76 -15.23 -13.04
CA THR A 180 -11.95 -14.50 -14.29
C THR A 180 -10.65 -13.86 -14.75
N GLU A 181 -9.93 -13.22 -13.81
CA GLU A 181 -8.62 -12.60 -14.08
C GLU A 181 -7.59 -13.65 -14.53
N LEU A 182 -7.48 -14.77 -13.81
CA LEU A 182 -6.62 -15.89 -14.18
C LEU A 182 -6.96 -16.47 -15.56
N ALA A 183 -8.25 -16.62 -15.87
CA ALA A 183 -8.69 -17.08 -17.18
C ALA A 183 -8.25 -16.11 -18.29
N PHE A 184 -8.35 -14.79 -18.06
CA PHE A 184 -7.85 -13.78 -19.00
C PHE A 184 -6.33 -13.81 -19.12
N LEU A 185 -5.59 -14.06 -18.04
CA LEU A 185 -4.13 -14.25 -18.12
C LEU A 185 -3.75 -15.49 -18.91
N HIS A 186 -4.51 -16.58 -18.78
CA HIS A 186 -4.29 -17.79 -19.55
C HIS A 186 -4.59 -17.56 -21.04
N ILE A 187 -5.65 -16.82 -21.38
CA ILE A 187 -5.91 -16.36 -22.75
C ILE A 187 -4.75 -15.47 -23.24
N ARG A 188 -4.35 -14.47 -22.46
CA ARG A 188 -3.24 -13.55 -22.78
C ARG A 188 -1.95 -14.30 -23.07
N TYR A 189 -1.61 -15.28 -22.22
CA TYR A 189 -0.44 -16.14 -22.40
C TYR A 189 -0.50 -16.91 -23.73
N LYS A 190 -1.62 -17.56 -24.04
CA LYS A 190 -1.78 -18.31 -25.30
C LYS A 190 -1.61 -17.43 -26.55
N TYR A 191 -2.05 -16.17 -26.49
CA TYR A 191 -2.00 -15.25 -27.63
C TYR A 191 -0.66 -14.52 -27.75
N LYS A 192 -0.09 -14.03 -26.64
CA LYS A 192 1.14 -13.23 -26.65
C LYS A 192 2.42 -14.05 -26.47
N GLN A 193 2.31 -15.32 -26.06
CA GLN A 193 3.43 -16.22 -25.80
C GLN A 193 4.50 -15.50 -24.96
N GLU A 194 5.77 -15.52 -25.34
CA GLU A 194 6.89 -14.91 -24.60
C GLU A 194 6.69 -13.41 -24.27
N ASN A 195 5.85 -12.70 -25.02
CA ASN A 195 5.52 -11.29 -24.81
C ASN A 195 4.28 -11.07 -23.93
N HIS A 196 3.85 -12.08 -23.16
CA HIS A 196 2.67 -12.00 -22.31
C HIS A 196 2.79 -10.96 -21.19
N GLY A 197 4.00 -10.57 -20.76
CA GLY A 197 4.20 -9.50 -19.78
C GLY A 197 3.70 -9.81 -18.37
N ILE A 198 3.53 -11.09 -18.02
CA ILE A 198 3.10 -11.54 -16.69
C ILE A 198 4.35 -11.70 -15.83
N ILE A 199 4.35 -11.12 -14.64
CA ILE A 199 5.41 -11.18 -13.65
C ILE A 199 4.86 -11.95 -12.44
N PRO A 200 5.26 -13.23 -12.25
CA PRO A 200 4.80 -14.02 -11.12
C PRO A 200 5.53 -13.61 -9.82
N VAL A 201 4.75 -13.40 -8.77
CA VAL A 201 5.22 -13.04 -7.42
C VAL A 201 4.64 -14.04 -6.41
N LEU A 202 5.46 -14.91 -5.86
CA LEU A 202 5.06 -15.93 -4.89
C LEU A 202 5.08 -15.34 -3.47
N LEU A 203 3.89 -15.29 -2.86
CA LEU A 203 3.69 -14.75 -1.51
C LEU A 203 3.92 -15.80 -0.42
N ASN A 204 3.43 -17.02 -0.66
CA ASN A 204 3.59 -18.19 0.21
C ASN A 204 3.51 -19.48 -0.62
N GLY A 205 3.69 -20.64 0.03
CA GLY A 205 3.63 -21.94 -0.63
C GLY A 205 4.75 -22.16 -1.66
N THR A 206 4.48 -23.01 -2.65
CA THR A 206 5.41 -23.31 -3.75
C THR A 206 4.87 -22.82 -5.09
N SER A 207 5.76 -22.56 -6.05
CA SER A 207 5.36 -22.06 -7.37
C SER A 207 4.42 -23.04 -8.09
N GLN A 208 4.60 -24.35 -7.90
CA GLN A 208 3.80 -25.40 -8.51
C GLN A 208 2.39 -25.45 -7.94
N GLN A 209 2.24 -25.16 -6.65
CA GLN A 209 0.94 -25.15 -5.96
C GLN A 209 0.19 -23.84 -6.22
N CYS A 210 0.89 -22.72 -6.29
CA CYS A 210 0.26 -21.39 -6.25
C CYS A 210 -0.01 -20.78 -7.63
N PHE A 211 0.51 -21.36 -8.72
CA PHE A 211 0.35 -20.83 -10.06
C PHE A 211 -0.11 -21.89 -11.06
N PRO A 212 -0.80 -21.47 -12.15
CA PRO A 212 -1.07 -22.34 -13.29
C PRO A 212 0.22 -22.82 -13.96
N ALA A 213 0.17 -23.99 -14.62
CA ALA A 213 1.32 -24.63 -15.26
C ALA A 213 2.03 -23.78 -16.34
N PHE A 214 1.35 -22.78 -16.92
CA PHE A 214 1.96 -21.88 -17.91
C PHE A 214 2.89 -20.81 -17.28
N ILE A 215 2.90 -20.68 -15.96
CA ILE A 215 3.80 -19.76 -15.25
C ILE A 215 5.14 -20.44 -15.00
N VAL A 216 6.21 -19.83 -15.54
CA VAL A 216 7.56 -20.39 -15.47
C VAL A 216 8.21 -20.06 -14.12
N ASN A 217 8.50 -21.09 -13.32
CA ASN A 217 9.09 -20.95 -11.97
C ASN A 217 10.43 -20.19 -11.93
N SER A 218 11.28 -20.30 -12.96
CA SER A 218 12.56 -19.55 -13.02
C SER A 218 12.37 -18.04 -13.08
N THR A 219 11.19 -17.59 -13.52
CA THR A 219 10.81 -16.18 -13.58
C THR A 219 10.02 -15.73 -12.35
N THR A 220 9.85 -16.55 -11.30
CA THR A 220 9.07 -16.19 -10.11
C THR A 220 9.89 -15.35 -9.13
N ILE A 221 9.38 -14.16 -8.75
CA ILE A 221 9.89 -13.41 -7.59
C ILE A 221 9.31 -14.06 -6.34
N ARG A 222 10.17 -14.37 -5.37
CA ARG A 222 9.79 -15.02 -4.11
C ARG A 222 9.87 -14.01 -2.97
N ILE A 223 8.76 -13.83 -2.26
CA ILE A 223 8.67 -13.00 -1.04
C ILE A 223 8.73 -13.93 0.18
N ILE A 224 9.84 -14.65 0.34
CA ILE A 224 9.91 -15.74 1.32
C ILE A 224 10.79 -15.33 2.51
N GLU A 225 11.86 -14.57 2.31
CA GLU A 225 12.92 -14.38 3.31
C GLU A 225 13.58 -12.99 3.21
N PRO A 226 14.10 -12.42 4.31
CA PRO A 226 14.37 -13.13 5.57
C PRO A 226 13.34 -12.91 6.72
N SER A 227 12.43 -11.95 6.64
CA SER A 227 11.20 -11.99 7.45
C SER A 227 10.16 -10.98 6.96
N TRP A 228 8.91 -11.42 6.80
CA TRP A 228 7.78 -10.51 6.68
C TRP A 228 6.75 -10.69 7.82
N ARG A 229 6.69 -11.88 8.46
CA ARG A 229 5.80 -12.13 9.61
C ARG A 229 6.43 -11.95 10.99
N VAL A 230 7.69 -12.34 11.20
CA VAL A 230 8.33 -12.29 12.53
C VAL A 230 9.82 -11.96 12.39
N PRO A 231 10.35 -10.95 13.11
CA PRO A 231 11.79 -10.75 13.26
C PRO A 231 12.46 -12.06 13.68
N SER A 232 13.41 -12.53 12.88
CA SER A 232 14.09 -13.80 13.11
C SER A 232 15.59 -13.68 12.80
N VAL A 233 16.34 -14.73 13.11
CA VAL A 233 17.72 -14.88 12.65
C VAL A 233 17.70 -15.65 11.33
N TRP A 234 18.18 -15.04 10.25
CA TRP A 234 18.32 -15.69 8.94
C TRP A 234 19.78 -15.74 8.54
N ASN A 235 20.29 -16.93 8.21
CA ASN A 235 21.72 -17.16 7.94
C ASN A 235 22.66 -16.63 9.05
N GLY A 236 22.21 -16.63 10.31
CA GLY A 236 22.99 -16.11 11.44
C GLY A 236 22.90 -14.59 11.63
N GLU A 237 22.13 -13.88 10.80
CA GLU A 237 21.95 -12.42 10.90
C GLU A 237 20.56 -12.04 11.40
N GLU A 238 20.49 -10.95 12.18
CA GLU A 238 19.22 -10.34 12.60
C GLU A 238 18.45 -9.82 11.37
N THR A 239 17.15 -10.08 11.33
CA THR A 239 16.26 -9.68 10.24
C THR A 239 15.16 -8.77 10.76
N TYR A 240 14.68 -7.91 9.87
CA TYR A 240 13.71 -6.89 10.22
C TYR A 240 12.36 -7.14 9.54
N GLN A 241 11.28 -6.78 10.24
CA GLN A 241 9.93 -6.85 9.69
C GLN A 241 9.87 -6.25 8.28
N ASN A 242 9.19 -6.96 7.37
CA ASN A 242 9.04 -6.63 5.95
C ASN A 242 10.33 -6.58 5.12
N GLN A 243 11.51 -6.92 5.66
CA GLN A 243 12.76 -6.88 4.89
C GLN A 243 12.71 -7.78 3.66
N GLY A 244 12.11 -8.97 3.75
CA GLY A 244 11.95 -9.86 2.60
C GLY A 244 11.01 -9.30 1.54
N LEU A 245 10.00 -8.55 1.98
CA LEU A 245 9.06 -7.85 1.10
C LEU A 245 9.73 -6.65 0.41
N HIS A 246 10.57 -5.89 1.09
CA HIS A 246 11.38 -4.83 0.46
C HIS A 246 12.30 -5.38 -0.64
N ILE A 247 13.02 -6.48 -0.35
CA ILE A 247 13.90 -7.15 -1.33
C ILE A 247 13.09 -7.67 -2.52
N GLY A 248 11.94 -8.30 -2.25
CA GLY A 248 11.01 -8.72 -3.30
C GLY A 248 10.55 -7.56 -4.18
N PHE A 249 10.30 -6.39 -3.58
CA PHE A 249 9.90 -5.18 -4.29
C PHE A 249 11.01 -4.61 -5.18
N PHE A 250 12.27 -4.56 -4.71
CA PHE A 250 13.38 -4.15 -5.58
C PHE A 250 13.52 -5.08 -6.80
N LYS A 251 13.38 -6.39 -6.61
CA LYS A 251 13.36 -7.36 -7.73
C LYS A 251 12.19 -7.10 -8.69
N LEU A 252 11.01 -6.78 -8.16
CA LEU A 252 9.85 -6.41 -8.96
C LEU A 252 10.10 -5.14 -9.77
N LEU A 253 10.61 -4.07 -9.15
CA LEU A 253 10.91 -2.81 -9.82
C LEU A 253 11.94 -2.98 -10.94
N LYS A 254 13.00 -3.76 -10.73
CA LYS A 254 14.01 -4.04 -11.78
C LYS A 254 13.40 -4.72 -13.00
N ARG A 255 12.40 -5.58 -12.82
CA ARG A 255 11.67 -6.22 -13.93
C ARG A 255 10.65 -5.30 -14.61
N LEU A 256 10.03 -4.40 -13.86
CA LEU A 256 9.08 -3.43 -14.40
C LEU A 256 9.80 -2.30 -15.16
N LEU A 257 10.96 -1.88 -14.68
CA LEU A 257 11.72 -0.73 -15.15
C LEU A 257 13.11 -1.16 -15.59
N VAL A 258 13.21 -2.02 -16.61
CA VAL A 258 14.48 -2.57 -17.12
C VAL A 258 15.50 -1.47 -17.43
N ASN A 259 15.05 -0.33 -17.99
CA ASN A 259 15.92 0.81 -18.30
C ASN A 259 16.46 1.55 -17.05
N GLN A 260 15.87 1.30 -15.88
CA GLN A 260 16.28 1.88 -14.60
C GLN A 260 16.94 0.83 -13.69
N GLU A 261 17.13 -0.40 -14.17
CA GLU A 261 17.63 -1.53 -13.37
C GLU A 261 18.91 -1.17 -12.62
N ARG A 262 19.88 -0.56 -13.30
CA ARG A 262 21.15 -0.16 -12.69
C ARG A 262 20.97 0.85 -11.56
N ARG A 263 20.10 1.85 -11.74
CA ARG A 263 19.82 2.87 -10.71
C ARG A 263 19.17 2.26 -9.47
N ILE A 264 18.19 1.37 -9.70
CA ILE A 264 17.52 0.63 -8.62
C ILE A 264 18.53 -0.25 -7.88
N GLN A 265 19.37 -0.97 -8.61
CA GLN A 265 20.40 -1.85 -8.05
C GLN A 265 21.41 -1.08 -7.19
N VAL A 266 21.92 0.07 -7.66
CA VAL A 266 22.86 0.87 -6.87
C VAL A 266 22.23 1.37 -5.57
N ILE A 267 20.98 1.82 -5.59
CA ILE A 267 20.29 2.25 -4.37
C ILE A 267 20.01 1.07 -3.42
N GLU A 268 19.61 -0.07 -3.96
CA GLU A 268 19.44 -1.32 -3.20
C GLU A 268 20.76 -1.75 -2.52
N GLU A 269 21.87 -1.76 -3.25
CA GLU A 269 23.19 -2.16 -2.73
C GLU A 269 23.79 -1.14 -1.76
N GLU A 270 23.95 0.11 -2.21
CA GLU A 270 24.73 1.12 -1.50
C GLU A 270 23.96 1.77 -0.35
N VAL A 271 22.63 1.90 -0.47
CA VAL A 271 21.80 2.56 0.54
C VAL A 271 21.09 1.53 1.39
N TYR A 272 20.23 0.69 0.80
CA TYR A 272 19.39 -0.22 1.58
C TYR A 272 20.23 -1.23 2.35
N HIS A 273 21.03 -2.06 1.66
CA HIS A 273 21.81 -3.11 2.32
C HIS A 273 22.88 -2.56 3.27
N SER A 274 23.58 -1.48 2.92
CA SER A 274 24.55 -0.84 3.83
C SER A 274 23.91 -0.35 5.12
N CYS A 275 22.73 0.27 5.06
CA CYS A 275 22.00 0.71 6.24
C CYS A 275 21.50 -0.47 7.10
N ILE A 276 21.01 -1.55 6.48
CA ILE A 276 20.64 -2.79 7.19
C ILE A 276 21.86 -3.37 7.93
N GLN A 277 23.01 -3.47 7.26
CA GLN A 277 24.24 -3.96 7.89
C GLN A 277 24.73 -3.08 9.04
N ALA A 278 24.57 -1.76 8.95
CA ALA A 278 24.90 -0.84 10.02
C ALA A 278 24.02 -1.07 11.27
N LEU A 279 22.72 -1.36 11.08
CA LEU A 279 21.80 -1.69 12.17
C LEU A 279 22.13 -3.04 12.83
N GLN A 280 22.51 -4.05 12.03
CA GLN A 280 22.89 -5.37 12.53
C GLN A 280 24.17 -5.32 13.39
N LYS A 281 25.12 -4.43 13.04
CA LYS A 281 26.37 -4.25 13.79
C LYS A 281 26.21 -3.55 15.15
N ASN A 282 24.98 -3.16 15.54
CA ASN A 282 24.65 -2.59 16.85
C ASN A 282 25.54 -1.41 17.26
N TYR A 283 25.94 -0.55 16.33
CA TYR A 283 26.54 0.72 16.72
C TYR A 283 25.50 1.51 17.52
N SER A 284 25.73 1.70 18.82
CA SER A 284 24.82 2.40 19.73
C SER A 284 24.44 3.80 19.22
N GLU A 285 25.34 4.43 18.46
CA GLU A 285 25.13 5.71 17.77
C GLU A 285 24.12 5.63 16.61
N VAL A 286 23.97 4.49 15.94
CA VAL A 286 23.11 4.31 14.75
C VAL A 286 21.65 4.01 15.11
N LEU A 287 21.37 3.72 16.39
CA LEU A 287 20.01 3.53 16.89
C LEU A 287 19.28 4.85 17.15
N GLU A 288 19.98 5.98 17.14
CA GLU A 288 19.36 7.30 17.19
C GLU A 288 18.88 7.72 15.78
N PRO A 289 17.59 8.07 15.60
CA PRO A 289 17.02 8.35 14.27
C PRO A 289 17.78 9.41 13.47
N GLN A 290 18.32 10.43 14.15
CA GLN A 290 19.08 11.51 13.52
C GLN A 290 20.44 11.02 12.99
N ALA A 291 21.15 10.21 13.77
CA ALA A 291 22.41 9.63 13.36
C ALA A 291 22.22 8.61 12.23
N PHE A 292 21.15 7.80 12.29
CA PHE A 292 20.77 6.91 11.18
C PHE A 292 20.46 7.68 9.90
N SER A 293 19.76 8.82 9.99
CA SER A 293 19.51 9.71 8.85
C SER A 293 20.80 10.26 8.24
N VAL A 294 21.77 10.68 9.07
CA VAL A 294 23.10 11.13 8.60
C VAL A 294 23.84 10.00 7.88
N TYR A 295 23.81 8.79 8.45
CA TYR A 295 24.42 7.61 7.83
C TYR A 295 23.78 7.30 6.46
N MET A 296 22.44 7.28 6.39
CA MET A 296 21.69 7.05 5.15
C MET A 296 22.04 8.09 4.08
N LYS A 297 22.14 9.36 4.45
CA LYS A 297 22.58 10.44 3.54
C LYS A 297 23.98 10.18 2.99
N GLY A 298 24.93 9.77 3.84
CA GLY A 298 26.27 9.40 3.42
C GLY A 298 26.28 8.21 2.45
N ALA A 299 25.47 7.19 2.71
CA ALA A 299 25.28 6.05 1.82
C ALA A 299 24.67 6.46 0.47
N TYR A 300 23.69 7.37 0.48
CA TYR A 300 23.08 7.91 -0.72
C TYR A 300 24.06 8.73 -1.57
N LEU A 301 24.94 9.54 -0.96
CA LEU A 301 25.98 10.27 -1.70
C LEU A 301 26.95 9.31 -2.39
N LYS A 302 27.36 8.22 -1.73
CA LYS A 302 28.17 7.17 -2.36
C LYS A 302 27.47 6.51 -3.54
N ALA A 303 26.16 6.26 -3.42
CA ALA A 303 25.34 5.74 -4.49
C ALA A 303 25.33 6.67 -5.71
N LEU A 304 25.24 7.99 -5.49
CA LEU A 304 25.30 9.00 -6.55
C LEU A 304 26.68 9.02 -7.23
N ASP A 305 27.77 8.98 -6.45
CA ASP A 305 29.13 8.94 -7.00
C ASP A 305 29.32 7.72 -7.91
N LYS A 306 28.86 6.54 -7.49
CA LYS A 306 28.91 5.30 -8.28
C LYS A 306 28.13 5.42 -9.59
N LEU A 307 26.94 6.00 -9.57
CA LEU A 307 26.13 6.22 -10.78
C LEU A 307 26.81 7.21 -11.75
N VAL A 308 27.53 8.20 -11.24
CA VAL A 308 28.30 9.12 -12.08
C VAL A 308 29.48 8.41 -12.73
N GLU A 309 30.23 7.61 -11.96
CA GLU A 309 31.36 6.82 -12.46
C GLU A 309 30.95 5.83 -13.56
N ASP A 310 29.81 5.16 -13.38
CA ASP A 310 29.24 4.25 -14.39
C ASP A 310 28.96 4.98 -15.71
N ASN A 311 28.34 6.16 -15.64
CA ASN A 311 28.04 6.97 -16.82
C ASN A 311 29.31 7.46 -17.53
N VAL A 312 30.32 7.89 -16.77
CA VAL A 312 31.62 8.32 -17.34
C VAL A 312 32.34 7.15 -18.01
N SER A 313 32.31 5.96 -17.39
CA SER A 313 32.92 4.74 -17.94
C SER A 313 32.23 4.29 -19.22
N THR A 314 30.90 4.35 -19.24
CA THR A 314 30.08 4.06 -20.43
C THR A 314 30.43 5.00 -21.58
N LEU A 315 30.52 6.31 -21.33
CA LEU A 315 30.88 7.30 -22.36
C LEU A 315 32.30 7.11 -22.92
N ARG A 316 33.26 6.70 -22.08
CA ARG A 316 34.63 6.38 -22.53
C ARG A 316 34.67 5.14 -23.42
N GLN A 317 33.87 4.12 -23.12
CA GLN A 317 33.79 2.90 -23.93
C GLN A 317 33.20 3.15 -25.33
N PHE A 318 32.29 4.13 -25.46
CA PHE A 318 31.71 4.52 -26.76
C PHE A 318 32.57 5.48 -27.58
N GLY A 319 33.82 5.77 -27.19
CA GLY A 319 34.75 6.59 -27.99
C GLY A 319 34.33 8.06 -28.18
N LEU A 320 33.31 8.53 -27.47
CA LEU A 320 32.87 9.92 -27.47
C LEU A 320 33.83 10.74 -26.61
N GLY A 321 34.96 11.13 -27.19
CA GLY A 321 35.88 12.11 -26.63
C GLY A 321 35.18 13.47 -26.48
N THR A 322 34.50 13.68 -25.35
CA THR A 322 33.93 14.98 -25.01
C THR A 322 34.90 15.73 -24.10
N SER A 323 35.21 16.96 -24.50
CA SER A 323 36.10 17.88 -23.76
C SER A 323 35.73 17.91 -22.29
N SER A 324 36.70 17.66 -21.39
CA SER A 324 36.52 17.64 -19.94
C SER A 324 35.75 18.85 -19.39
N LYS A 325 35.74 19.99 -20.11
CA LYS A 325 34.97 21.19 -19.75
C LYS A 325 33.45 20.99 -19.77
N SER A 326 32.87 20.29 -20.75
CA SER A 326 31.40 20.10 -20.81
C SER A 326 30.88 19.12 -19.75
N ILE A 327 31.72 18.15 -19.36
CA ILE A 327 31.45 17.20 -18.28
C ILE A 327 31.55 17.91 -16.92
N LEU A 328 32.58 18.73 -16.70
CA LEU A 328 32.72 19.55 -15.49
C LEU A 328 31.58 20.56 -15.33
N GLN A 329 31.09 21.15 -16.42
CA GLN A 329 30.01 22.12 -16.40
C GLN A 329 28.64 21.45 -16.11
N ARG A 330 28.39 20.24 -16.65
CA ARG A 330 27.24 19.42 -16.25
C ARG A 330 27.35 18.91 -14.81
N LYS A 331 28.57 18.57 -14.35
CA LYS A 331 28.87 18.19 -12.96
C LYS A 331 28.61 19.36 -12.00
N GLN A 332 29.06 20.56 -12.33
CA GLN A 332 28.77 21.77 -11.56
C GLN A 332 27.27 22.08 -11.55
N ASN A 333 26.58 22.05 -12.69
CA ASN A 333 25.15 22.36 -12.73
C ASN A 333 24.29 21.32 -12.01
N GLY A 334 24.62 20.03 -12.11
CA GLY A 334 23.96 18.96 -11.37
C GLY A 334 24.22 19.04 -9.87
N MET A 335 25.47 19.31 -9.46
CA MET A 335 25.81 19.52 -8.05
C MET A 335 25.18 20.81 -7.48
N LEU A 336 25.09 21.89 -8.27
CA LEU A 336 24.45 23.14 -7.86
C LEU A 336 22.94 22.95 -7.70
N GLN A 337 22.28 22.27 -8.65
CA GLN A 337 20.87 21.93 -8.53
C GLN A 337 20.61 20.99 -7.34
N THR A 338 21.48 20.00 -7.11
CA THR A 338 21.32 19.07 -5.98
C THR A 338 21.58 19.76 -4.64
N ALA A 339 22.56 20.66 -4.56
CA ALA A 339 22.82 21.48 -3.38
C ALA A 339 21.67 22.46 -3.10
N GLN A 340 21.13 23.12 -4.14
CA GLN A 340 19.95 23.97 -4.01
C GLN A 340 18.73 23.20 -3.56
N ILE A 341 18.50 22.00 -4.12
CA ILE A 341 17.43 21.08 -3.69
C ILE A 341 17.62 20.67 -2.23
N LEU A 342 18.86 20.39 -1.82
CA LEU A 342 19.22 19.99 -0.46
C LEU A 342 19.00 21.13 0.54
N ASP A 343 19.35 22.37 0.18
CA ASP A 343 19.08 23.57 0.97
C ASP A 343 17.58 23.83 1.09
N THR A 344 16.80 23.68 0.01
CA THR A 344 15.33 23.74 0.09
C THR A 344 14.74 22.61 0.93
N LYS A 345 15.28 21.39 0.87
CA LYS A 345 14.83 20.28 1.71
C LYS A 345 15.16 20.51 3.17
N GLN A 346 16.33 21.05 3.49
CA GLN A 346 16.71 21.40 4.85
C GLN A 346 15.81 22.52 5.39
N ALA A 347 15.53 23.54 4.58
CA ALA A 347 14.57 24.59 4.91
C ALA A 347 13.15 24.02 5.09
N GLN A 348 12.73 23.07 4.25
CA GLN A 348 11.44 22.41 4.36
C GLN A 348 11.32 21.59 5.65
N THR A 349 12.35 20.80 6.00
CA THR A 349 12.36 20.04 7.27
C THR A 349 12.36 20.96 8.49
N GLN A 350 13.06 22.10 8.44
CA GLN A 350 13.00 23.11 9.49
C GLN A 350 11.60 23.74 9.62
N ILE A 351 10.94 24.03 8.49
CA ILE A 351 9.56 24.54 8.46
C ILE A 351 8.58 23.50 9.00
N GLU A 352 8.69 22.24 8.58
CA GLU A 352 7.84 21.14 9.07
C GLU A 352 7.98 20.95 10.58
N SER A 353 9.21 20.97 11.11
CA SER A 353 9.47 20.94 12.55
C SER A 353 8.86 22.15 13.28
N LEU A 354 8.97 23.35 12.72
CA LEU A 354 8.36 24.56 13.27
C LEU A 354 6.83 24.50 13.27
N ILE A 355 6.24 23.96 12.20
CA ILE A 355 4.79 23.74 12.09
C ILE A 355 4.35 22.73 13.15
N GLU A 356 5.06 21.62 13.30
CA GLU A 356 4.72 20.59 14.29
C GLU A 356 4.78 21.13 15.72
N VAL A 357 5.82 21.91 16.07
CA VAL A 357 5.92 22.58 17.37
C VAL A 357 4.75 23.54 17.59
N LYS A 358 4.39 24.36 16.59
CA LYS A 358 3.24 25.29 16.69
C LYS A 358 1.90 24.58 16.79
N VAL A 359 1.69 23.52 16.02
CA VAL A 359 0.46 22.72 16.07
C VAL A 359 0.31 22.06 17.43
N ASN A 360 1.40 21.52 18.00
CA ASN A 360 1.37 20.94 19.34
C ASN A 360 1.11 21.99 20.43
N ALA A 361 1.68 23.19 20.31
CA ALA A 361 1.39 24.30 21.21
C ALA A 361 -0.10 24.70 21.15
N LEU A 362 -0.64 24.93 19.95
CA LEU A 362 -2.06 25.27 19.75
C LEU A 362 -3.00 24.17 20.25
N LYS A 363 -2.65 22.90 20.03
CA LYS A 363 -3.43 21.76 20.54
C LYS A 363 -3.46 21.72 22.06
N THR A 364 -2.36 22.12 22.71
CA THR A 364 -2.25 22.17 24.17
C THR A 364 -3.06 23.34 24.74
N GLU A 365 -2.98 24.51 24.10
CA GLU A 365 -3.77 25.70 24.44
C GLU A 365 -5.28 25.45 24.28
N LEU A 366 -5.71 24.97 23.10
CA LEU A 366 -7.11 24.63 22.83
C LEU A 366 -7.65 23.58 23.81
N LYS A 367 -6.84 22.58 24.17
CA LYS A 367 -7.23 21.58 25.18
C LYS A 367 -7.42 22.23 26.56
N SER A 368 -6.56 23.15 26.95
CA SER A 368 -6.67 23.89 28.22
C SER A 368 -7.92 24.76 28.26
N ASP A 369 -8.23 25.46 27.15
CA ASP A 369 -9.40 26.32 27.04
C ASP A 369 -10.70 25.51 27.09
N LEU A 370 -10.77 24.41 26.33
CA LEU A 370 -11.92 23.50 26.37
C LEU A 370 -12.10 22.88 27.75
N GLN A 371 -11.02 22.54 28.46
CA GLN A 371 -11.11 22.02 29.83
C GLN A 371 -11.64 23.07 30.81
N SER A 372 -11.22 24.33 30.67
CA SER A 372 -11.72 25.46 31.47
C SER A 372 -13.21 25.71 31.21
N GLU A 373 -13.63 25.69 29.94
CA GLU A 373 -15.02 25.91 29.56
C GLU A 373 -15.94 24.75 30.01
N ILE A 374 -15.48 23.50 29.88
CA ILE A 374 -16.18 22.32 30.42
C ILE A 374 -16.33 22.44 31.94
N HIS A 375 -15.31 22.92 32.65
CA HIS A 375 -15.38 23.10 34.10
C HIS A 375 -16.41 24.17 34.49
N LEU A 376 -16.44 25.31 33.77
CA LEU A 376 -17.43 26.36 33.97
C LEU A 376 -18.87 25.86 33.71
N LEU A 377 -19.07 25.14 32.60
CA LEU A 377 -20.38 24.55 32.28
C LEU A 377 -20.83 23.55 33.34
N LYS A 378 -19.93 22.67 33.82
CA LYS A 378 -20.23 21.75 34.91
C LYS A 378 -20.66 22.48 36.18
N SER A 379 -19.87 23.48 36.61
CA SER A 379 -20.19 24.28 37.80
C SER A 379 -21.55 25.00 37.67
N PHE A 380 -21.88 25.51 36.47
CA PHE A 380 -23.18 26.12 36.20
C PHE A 380 -24.33 25.11 36.28
N ILE A 381 -24.16 23.91 35.69
CA ILE A 381 -25.15 22.83 35.73
C ILE A 381 -25.38 22.38 37.18
N ASP A 382 -24.31 22.17 37.94
CA ASP A 382 -24.40 21.73 39.34
C ASP A 382 -25.13 22.76 40.20
N SER A 383 -24.82 24.06 40.03
CA SER A 383 -25.53 25.14 40.71
C SER A 383 -27.02 25.19 40.37
N LYS A 384 -27.39 24.97 39.09
CA LYS A 384 -28.79 24.89 38.67
C LYS A 384 -29.50 23.67 39.24
N LEU A 385 -28.82 22.53 39.30
CA LEU A 385 -29.35 21.30 39.87
C LEU A 385 -29.64 21.47 41.37
N GLU A 386 -28.71 22.07 42.13
CA GLU A 386 -28.93 22.39 43.54
C GLU A 386 -30.12 23.35 43.75
N ALA A 387 -30.27 24.36 42.89
CA ALA A 387 -31.39 25.28 42.96
C ALA A 387 -32.73 24.56 42.69
N MET A 388 -32.76 23.66 41.70
CA MET A 388 -33.95 22.84 41.40
C MET A 388 -34.30 21.90 42.56
N GLN A 389 -33.31 21.24 43.17
CA GLN A 389 -33.52 20.38 44.34
C GLN A 389 -34.11 21.17 45.52
N LYS A 390 -33.62 22.39 45.79
CA LYS A 390 -34.19 23.27 46.83
C LYS A 390 -35.65 23.64 46.55
N VAL A 391 -36.00 23.92 45.29
CA VAL A 391 -37.39 24.20 44.89
C VAL A 391 -38.27 22.97 45.07
N GLN A 392 -37.78 21.79 44.66
CA GLN A 392 -38.49 20.54 44.82
C GLN A 392 -38.79 20.25 46.30
N SER A 393 -37.79 20.31 47.17
CA SER A 393 -37.99 20.11 48.61
C SER A 393 -38.97 21.12 49.22
N SER A 394 -38.96 22.39 48.76
CA SER A 394 -39.93 23.39 49.21
C SER A 394 -41.36 23.07 48.76
N LEU A 395 -41.53 22.52 47.55
CA LEU A 395 -42.84 22.10 47.04
C LEU A 395 -43.36 20.87 47.78
N GLU A 396 -42.51 19.90 48.07
CA GLU A 396 -42.86 18.70 48.86
C GLU A 396 -43.36 19.12 50.26
N ILE A 397 -42.62 19.98 50.97
CA ILE A 397 -43.04 20.50 52.29
C ILE A 397 -44.40 21.22 52.21
N LYS A 398 -44.62 22.03 51.17
CA LYS A 398 -45.91 22.74 50.97
C LYS A 398 -47.05 21.78 50.65
N LEU A 399 -46.79 20.70 49.91
CA LEU A 399 -47.78 19.70 49.56
C LEU A 399 -48.20 18.91 50.81
N ASP A 400 -47.23 18.46 51.61
CA ASP A 400 -47.47 17.75 52.86
C ASP A 400 -48.28 18.60 53.83
N SER A 401 -47.91 19.88 53.99
CA SER A 401 -48.65 20.83 54.83
C SER A 401 -50.11 21.01 54.37
N LYS A 402 -50.36 21.04 53.05
CA LYS A 402 -51.73 21.12 52.50
C LYS A 402 -52.51 19.83 52.71
N LEU A 403 -51.87 18.68 52.55
CA LEU A 403 -52.49 17.37 52.78
C LEU A 403 -52.91 17.23 54.24
N GLU A 404 -52.07 17.65 55.19
CA GLU A 404 -52.44 17.67 56.62
C GLU A 404 -53.63 18.58 56.90
N LEU A 405 -53.70 19.77 56.29
CA LEU A 405 -54.85 20.67 56.44
C LEU A 405 -56.14 20.07 55.88
N ILE A 406 -56.08 19.38 54.74
CA ILE A 406 -57.22 18.68 54.14
C ILE A 406 -57.67 17.54 55.05
N LEU A 407 -56.74 16.72 55.54
CA LEU A 407 -57.04 15.61 56.47
C LEU A 407 -57.66 16.12 57.78
N ALA A 408 -57.13 17.21 58.34
CA ALA A 408 -57.69 17.85 59.53
C ALA A 408 -59.11 18.41 59.30
N SER A 409 -59.40 18.90 58.09
CA SER A 409 -60.72 19.41 57.72
C SER A 409 -61.75 18.27 57.55
N LEU A 410 -61.34 17.16 56.93
CA LEU A 410 -62.18 15.97 56.77
C LEU A 410 -62.56 15.34 58.12
N ASN A 411 -61.63 15.29 59.07
CA ASN A 411 -61.87 14.77 60.42
C ASN A 411 -62.80 15.66 61.27
N LYS A 412 -62.96 16.95 60.93
CA LYS A 412 -63.92 17.85 61.59
C LYS A 412 -65.35 17.71 61.08
N THR A 413 -65.55 17.13 59.90
CA THR A 413 -66.88 16.91 59.29
C THR A 413 -67.51 15.55 59.66
N SER A 414 -66.81 14.71 60.42
CA SER A 414 -67.26 13.39 60.88
C SER A 414 -67.62 13.33 62.37
N GLY A 415 -67.85 14.48 63.01
CA GLY A 415 -68.25 14.60 64.42
C GLY A 415 -69.70 15.04 64.58
#